data_AF-A0A7W1K7E3-F1
#
_entry.id   AF-A0A7W1K7E3-F1
#
_cell.length_a   1.000
_cell.length_b   1.000
_cell.length_c   1.000
_cell.angle_alpha   90.00
_cell.angle_beta   90.00
_cell.angle_gamma   90.00
#
_symmetry.space_group_name_H-M   'P 1'
#
loop_
_entity.id
_entity.type
_entity.pdbx_description
1 polymer ?
#
loop_
_entity_poly.entity_id
_entity_poly.type
_entity_poly.pdbx_seq_one_letter_code
_entity_poly.pdbx_strand_id
1 'polypeptide(L)'
;ADTTLVADPTARNITVYGTTAAWSRKAADGYHLVVAQGSAVADAPVPVASEPYDPDLGPTSDNGRTVVYARDGDIYRYDVGASAERKLTALSSSAPEAAPSFFKETIVFSRTTGSGQGLYIKRPARKLTRLYRTVAAETDVAATRVIGRFGNGSKSIIRILNMNADNVRIVARADEQTRVASPTLTRFNGIWLRVGATASTVEQVGVNSHRGLDVRTADRPLPGQVDGLASTSIPTLYTNEKGVQRIDPKLRMN
;
A
#
# COMPACT_ATOMS: atom_id res chain seq x y z
N ALA A 1 -23.37 4.27 -7.19
CA ALA A 1 -22.97 4.85 -5.89
C ALA A 1 -22.11 3.80 -5.22
N ASP A 2 -21.07 4.23 -4.51
CA ASP A 2 -20.14 3.29 -3.88
C ASP A 2 -20.88 2.37 -2.90
N THR A 3 -20.41 1.13 -2.78
CA THR A 3 -21.04 0.10 -1.94
C THR A 3 -20.18 -0.17 -0.73
N THR A 4 -20.79 -0.15 0.46
CA THR A 4 -20.11 -0.54 1.70
C THR A 4 -19.92 -2.06 1.72
N LEU A 5 -18.66 -2.50 1.79
CA LEU A 5 -18.31 -3.91 1.97
C LEU A 5 -18.34 -4.30 3.44
N VAL A 6 -17.78 -3.45 4.30
CA VAL A 6 -17.73 -3.66 5.74
C VAL A 6 -17.98 -2.33 6.43
N ALA A 7 -19.02 -2.28 7.26
CA ALA A 7 -19.35 -1.13 8.08
C ALA A 7 -18.45 -1.11 9.33
N ASP A 8 -17.28 -0.52 9.20
CA ASP A 8 -16.27 -0.42 10.26
C ASP A 8 -15.54 0.92 10.18
N PRO A 9 -15.99 1.95 10.93
CA PRO A 9 -15.42 3.30 10.86
C PRO A 9 -13.96 3.37 11.34
N THR A 10 -13.41 2.28 11.87
CA THR A 10 -12.03 2.23 12.34
C THR A 10 -11.05 1.65 11.31
N ALA A 11 -11.58 1.07 10.23
CA ALA A 11 -10.81 0.46 9.16
C ALA A 11 -9.88 1.47 8.49
N ARG A 12 -8.61 1.09 8.31
CA ARG A 12 -7.56 1.93 7.69
C ARG A 12 -6.48 1.07 7.04
N ASN A 13 -5.62 1.69 6.23
CA ASN A 13 -4.49 1.05 5.54
C ASN A 13 -4.94 -0.20 4.75
N ILE A 14 -5.88 0.00 3.83
CA ILE A 14 -6.41 -1.08 3.01
C ILE A 14 -5.45 -1.45 1.87
N THR A 15 -5.37 -2.75 1.59
CA THR A 15 -4.71 -3.34 0.41
C THR A 15 -5.64 -4.38 -0.22
N VAL A 16 -5.46 -4.67 -1.51
CA VAL A 16 -6.32 -5.60 -2.26
C VAL A 16 -5.50 -6.35 -3.30
N TYR A 17 -5.82 -7.62 -3.55
CA TYR A 17 -5.33 -8.36 -4.70
C TYR A 17 -6.33 -9.43 -5.15
N GLY A 18 -6.91 -9.21 -6.34
CA GLY A 18 -7.98 -10.06 -6.85
C GLY A 18 -9.23 -9.95 -5.97
N THR A 19 -9.69 -11.07 -5.42
CA THR A 19 -10.86 -11.14 -4.53
C THR A 19 -10.52 -11.09 -3.04
N THR A 20 -9.23 -10.90 -2.72
CA THR A 20 -8.74 -10.82 -1.34
C THR A 20 -8.40 -9.37 -1.00
N ALA A 21 -8.75 -8.92 0.20
CA ALA A 21 -8.35 -7.64 0.75
C ALA A 21 -7.82 -7.82 2.17
N ALA A 22 -6.99 -6.88 2.62
CA ALA A 22 -6.55 -6.81 4.01
C ALA A 22 -6.51 -5.35 4.47
N TRP A 23 -6.77 -5.11 5.76
CA TRP A 23 -6.72 -3.77 6.36
C TRP A 23 -6.49 -3.86 7.86
N SER A 24 -6.21 -2.73 8.50
CA SER A 24 -6.16 -2.64 9.96
C SER A 24 -7.50 -2.18 10.52
N ARG A 25 -7.95 -2.80 11.62
CA ARG A 25 -9.15 -2.42 12.38
C ARG A 25 -8.78 -2.12 13.83
N LYS A 26 -9.39 -1.09 14.43
CA LYS A 26 -9.24 -0.82 15.87
C LYS A 26 -10.29 -1.60 16.66
N ALA A 27 -9.85 -2.35 17.66
CA ALA A 27 -10.68 -2.99 18.66
C ALA A 27 -10.30 -2.51 20.08
N ALA A 28 -10.96 -3.07 21.11
CA ALA A 28 -10.75 -2.69 22.51
C ALA A 28 -9.34 -2.99 23.03
N ASP A 29 -8.74 -4.08 22.55
CA ASP A 29 -7.43 -4.61 22.96
C ASP A 29 -6.27 -4.13 22.08
N GLY A 30 -6.54 -3.49 20.94
CA GLY A 30 -5.51 -2.98 20.04
C GLY A 30 -5.96 -2.97 18.59
N TYR A 31 -5.00 -3.04 17.67
CA TYR A 31 -5.27 -3.13 16.24
C TYR A 31 -5.16 -4.57 15.78
N HIS A 32 -6.16 -5.00 15.00
CA HIS A 32 -6.23 -6.32 14.38
C HIS A 32 -5.97 -6.21 12.88
N LEU A 33 -5.29 -7.20 12.32
CA LEU A 33 -5.16 -7.37 10.89
C LEU A 33 -6.40 -8.12 10.41
N VAL A 34 -7.23 -7.47 9.60
CA VAL A 34 -8.43 -8.10 9.04
C VAL A 34 -8.12 -8.57 7.63
N VAL A 35 -8.59 -9.77 7.29
CA VAL A 35 -8.51 -10.32 5.94
C VAL A 35 -9.92 -10.63 5.43
N ALA A 36 -10.22 -10.17 4.23
CA ALA A 36 -11.41 -10.54 3.49
C ALA A 36 -11.05 -11.42 2.30
N GLN A 37 -11.77 -12.52 2.12
CA GLN A 37 -11.66 -13.41 0.97
C GLN A 37 -13.05 -13.77 0.46
N GLY A 38 -13.46 -13.17 -0.67
CA GLY A 38 -14.84 -13.27 -1.13
C GLY A 38 -15.80 -12.58 -0.15
N SER A 39 -16.75 -13.31 0.42
CA SER A 39 -17.68 -12.83 1.43
C SER A 39 -17.21 -13.05 2.87
N ALA A 40 -16.17 -13.85 3.08
CA ALA A 40 -15.63 -14.11 4.41
C ALA A 40 -14.74 -12.94 4.84
N VAL A 41 -14.99 -12.41 6.04
CA VAL A 41 -14.20 -11.35 6.68
C VAL A 41 -13.88 -11.81 8.10
N ALA A 42 -12.60 -11.88 8.44
CA ALA A 42 -12.15 -12.32 9.76
C ALA A 42 -10.84 -11.65 10.15
N ASP A 43 -10.56 -11.58 11.45
CA ASP A 43 -9.23 -11.25 11.94
C ASP A 43 -8.26 -12.38 11.56
N ALA A 44 -7.09 -12.02 11.05
CA ALA A 44 -5.99 -12.95 10.90
C ALA A 44 -5.51 -13.39 12.29
N PRO A 45 -5.12 -14.66 12.50
CA PRO A 45 -4.61 -15.18 13.76
C PRO A 45 -3.16 -14.72 13.99
N VAL A 46 -2.96 -13.41 14.03
CA VAL A 46 -1.69 -12.74 14.27
C VAL A 46 -1.79 -11.96 15.57
N PRO A 47 -0.69 -11.76 16.32
CA PRO A 47 -0.77 -11.02 17.58
C PRO A 47 -1.16 -9.57 17.36
N VAL A 48 -2.09 -9.07 18.17
CA VAL A 48 -2.59 -7.69 18.19
C VAL A 48 -1.46 -6.67 18.26
N ALA A 49 -1.61 -5.56 17.52
CA ALA A 49 -0.64 -4.46 17.49
C ALA A 49 -1.09 -3.23 18.31
N SER A 50 -0.13 -2.47 18.84
CA SER A 50 -0.39 -1.19 19.51
C SER A 50 -0.70 -0.05 18.52
N GLU A 51 -0.19 -0.17 17.30
CA GLU A 51 -0.39 0.76 16.18
C GLU A 51 -1.13 0.07 15.02
N PRO A 52 -1.76 0.84 14.11
CA PRO A 52 -2.37 0.26 12.93
C PRO A 52 -1.41 -0.59 12.12
N TYR A 53 -1.87 -1.74 11.63
CA TYR A 53 -1.15 -2.44 10.58
C TYR A 53 -1.10 -1.57 9.33
N ASP A 54 0.03 -1.60 8.64
CA ASP A 54 0.20 -1.09 7.27
C ASP A 54 0.45 -2.30 6.34
N PRO A 55 -0.62 -3.06 6.00
CA PRO A 55 -0.48 -4.28 5.23
C PRO A 55 -0.34 -3.99 3.73
N ASP A 56 0.46 -4.81 3.07
CA ASP A 56 0.43 -4.94 1.62
C ASP A 56 0.21 -6.40 1.21
N LEU A 57 -0.75 -6.60 0.30
CA LEU A 57 -1.24 -7.91 -0.12
C LEU A 57 -0.82 -8.16 -1.57
N GLY A 58 -0.12 -9.26 -1.79
CA GLY A 58 0.32 -9.64 -3.12
C GLY A 58 0.29 -11.15 -3.37
N PRO A 59 0.47 -11.54 -4.65
CA PRO A 59 0.54 -12.94 -5.03
C PRO A 59 1.91 -13.52 -4.71
N THR A 60 1.97 -14.80 -4.33
CA THR A 60 3.23 -15.56 -4.37
C THR A 60 3.57 -15.94 -5.82
N SER A 61 4.77 -16.49 -6.04
CA SER A 61 5.14 -17.02 -7.37
C SER A 61 4.20 -18.13 -7.84
N ASP A 62 3.65 -18.90 -6.90
CA ASP A 62 2.71 -20.01 -7.15
C ASP A 62 1.23 -19.55 -7.06
N ASN A 63 0.98 -18.25 -7.19
CA ASN A 63 -0.34 -17.62 -7.13
C ASN A 63 -1.10 -17.75 -5.79
N GLY A 64 -0.41 -18.07 -4.70
CA GLY A 64 -0.94 -17.94 -3.33
C GLY A 64 -1.16 -16.47 -2.94
N ARG A 65 -1.69 -16.23 -1.72
CA ARG A 65 -1.94 -14.89 -1.20
C ARG A 65 -1.13 -14.65 0.06
N THR A 66 -0.44 -13.53 0.11
CA THR A 66 0.45 -13.18 1.21
C THR A 66 0.26 -11.72 1.55
N VAL A 67 0.12 -11.44 2.84
CA VAL A 67 0.19 -10.09 3.40
C VAL A 67 1.57 -9.90 4.02
N VAL A 68 2.23 -8.78 3.74
CA VAL A 68 3.39 -8.30 4.50
C VAL A 68 3.00 -7.07 5.29
N TYR A 69 3.58 -6.91 6.48
CA TYR A 69 3.37 -5.75 7.34
C TYR A 69 4.54 -5.63 8.31
N ALA A 70 4.68 -4.45 8.93
CA ALA A 70 5.63 -4.23 10.00
C ALA A 70 4.94 -4.35 11.36
N ARG A 71 5.63 -4.93 12.35
CA ARG A 71 5.21 -4.99 13.76
C ARG A 71 6.44 -4.97 14.63
N ASP A 72 6.45 -4.16 15.69
CA ASP A 72 7.56 -4.02 16.64
C ASP A 72 8.93 -3.72 15.97
N GLY A 73 8.91 -2.99 14.85
CA GLY A 73 10.11 -2.61 14.10
C GLY A 73 10.65 -3.68 13.16
N ASP A 74 9.97 -4.82 13.00
CA ASP A 74 10.35 -5.92 12.12
C ASP A 74 9.30 -6.18 11.04
N ILE A 75 9.72 -6.84 9.94
CA ILE A 75 8.80 -7.27 8.87
C ILE A 75 8.29 -8.68 9.09
N TYR A 76 6.97 -8.84 9.01
CA TYR A 76 6.26 -10.10 9.09
C TYR A 76 5.59 -10.43 7.76
N ARG A 77 5.37 -11.72 7.56
CA ARG A 77 4.60 -12.28 6.45
C ARG A 77 3.50 -13.16 7.00
N TYR A 78 2.28 -12.91 6.57
CA TYR A 78 1.12 -13.75 6.83
C TYR A 78 0.69 -14.45 5.53
N ASP A 79 0.71 -15.77 5.54
CA ASP A 79 0.16 -16.58 4.45
C ASP A 79 -1.35 -16.74 4.67
N VAL A 80 -2.15 -16.22 3.74
CA VAL A 80 -3.61 -16.22 3.87
C VAL A 80 -4.18 -17.64 3.76
N GLY A 81 -3.60 -18.49 2.90
CA GLY A 81 -4.10 -19.85 2.68
C GLY A 81 -3.74 -20.79 3.82
N ALA A 82 -2.52 -20.68 4.34
CA ALA A 82 -2.06 -21.48 5.48
C ALA A 82 -2.47 -20.89 6.85
N SER A 83 -3.00 -19.67 6.87
CA SER A 83 -3.32 -18.94 8.12
C SER A 83 -2.16 -18.88 9.10
N ALA A 84 -0.96 -18.59 8.58
CA ALA A 84 0.28 -18.68 9.34
C ALA A 84 1.14 -17.42 9.19
N GLU A 85 1.57 -16.87 10.32
CA GLU A 85 2.52 -15.75 10.40
C GLU A 85 3.96 -16.27 10.48
N ARG A 86 4.89 -15.53 9.86
CA ARG A 86 6.32 -15.68 10.09
C ARG A 86 7.03 -14.34 10.11
N LYS A 87 7.97 -14.17 11.04
CA LYS A 87 8.93 -13.07 11.03
C LYS A 87 9.97 -13.28 9.92
N LEU A 88 10.29 -12.23 9.17
CA LEU A 88 11.31 -12.27 8.12
C LEU A 88 12.68 -11.87 8.67
N THR A 89 13.25 -12.74 9.51
CA THR A 89 14.50 -12.48 10.25
C THR A 89 15.69 -12.12 9.35
N ALA A 90 15.70 -12.57 8.09
CA ALA A 90 16.74 -12.23 7.12
C ALA A 90 16.68 -10.75 6.63
N LEU A 91 15.59 -10.04 6.90
CA LEU A 91 15.40 -8.62 6.58
C LEU A 91 15.66 -7.72 7.80
N SER A 92 15.42 -8.25 8.99
CA SER A 92 15.57 -7.59 10.28
C SER A 92 16.95 -6.96 10.47
N SER A 93 16.96 -5.83 11.16
CA SER A 93 18.15 -5.12 11.56
C SER A 93 17.94 -4.41 12.91
N SER A 94 18.94 -3.63 13.35
CA SER A 94 18.78 -2.77 14.52
C SER A 94 17.97 -1.51 14.23
N ALA A 95 17.68 -1.19 12.96
CA ALA A 95 16.86 -0.06 12.57
C ALA A 95 15.41 -0.52 12.37
N PRO A 96 14.39 0.22 12.86
CA PRO A 96 13.00 -0.15 12.66
C PRO A 96 12.65 -0.18 11.17
N GLU A 97 12.06 -1.30 10.75
CA GLU A 97 11.50 -1.50 9.42
C GLU A 97 10.03 -1.06 9.34
N ALA A 98 9.63 -0.49 8.20
CA ALA A 98 8.28 0.06 7.98
C ALA A 98 7.86 0.02 6.51
N ALA A 99 6.57 0.25 6.26
CA ALA A 99 5.95 0.35 4.94
C ALA A 99 6.34 -0.77 3.96
N PRO A 100 6.23 -2.06 4.35
CA PRO A 100 6.61 -3.14 3.45
C PRO A 100 5.58 -3.31 2.32
N SER A 101 6.05 -3.70 1.15
CA SER A 101 5.23 -4.15 0.02
C SER A 101 5.75 -5.44 -0.57
N PHE A 102 4.86 -6.23 -1.18
CA PHE A 102 5.12 -7.60 -1.61
C PHE A 102 4.52 -7.92 -2.98
N PHE A 103 5.36 -8.49 -3.86
CA PHE A 103 4.90 -9.05 -5.13
C PHE A 103 5.81 -10.17 -5.59
N LYS A 104 5.26 -11.39 -5.74
CA LYS A 104 5.96 -12.58 -6.24
C LYS A 104 7.32 -12.78 -5.59
N GLU A 105 7.32 -12.85 -4.25
CA GLU A 105 8.54 -13.06 -3.43
C GLU A 105 9.55 -11.91 -3.44
N THR A 106 9.21 -10.78 -4.08
CA THR A 106 9.93 -9.52 -3.94
C THR A 106 9.33 -8.72 -2.80
N ILE A 107 10.17 -8.25 -1.89
CA ILE A 107 9.77 -7.37 -0.79
C ILE A 107 10.49 -6.05 -0.92
N VAL A 108 9.75 -4.96 -0.82
CA VAL A 108 10.27 -3.60 -0.66
C VAL A 108 9.89 -3.12 0.74
N PHE A 109 10.76 -2.38 1.41
CA PHE A 109 10.47 -1.84 2.75
C PHE A 109 11.41 -0.67 3.07
N SER A 110 11.05 0.14 4.05
CA SER A 110 11.89 1.22 4.56
C SER A 110 12.60 0.82 5.85
N ARG A 111 13.85 1.24 6.02
CA ARG A 111 14.50 1.39 7.33
C ARG A 111 14.43 2.85 7.72
N THR A 112 13.93 3.14 8.91
CA THR A 112 13.49 4.51 9.26
C THR A 112 14.56 5.37 9.94
N THR A 113 15.60 4.76 10.51
CA THR A 113 16.63 5.47 11.28
C THR A 113 18.04 4.92 11.03
N GLY A 114 19.06 5.65 11.54
CA GLY A 114 20.46 5.26 11.44
C GLY A 114 21.13 5.53 10.08
N SER A 115 22.41 5.18 9.96
CA SER A 115 23.19 5.35 8.72
C SER A 115 22.66 4.51 7.55
N GLY A 116 21.97 3.42 7.89
CA GLY A 116 21.27 2.52 6.97
C GLY A 116 19.81 2.90 6.68
N GLN A 117 19.31 4.08 7.04
CA GLN A 117 17.93 4.47 6.72
C GLN A 117 17.68 4.49 5.20
N GLY A 118 16.47 4.24 4.72
CA GLY A 118 16.12 4.36 3.31
C GLY A 118 15.25 3.23 2.81
N LEU A 119 14.98 3.22 1.50
CA LEU A 119 14.17 2.21 0.84
C LEU A 119 15.05 1.02 0.43
N TYR A 120 14.64 -0.18 0.78
CA TYR A 120 15.32 -1.44 0.52
C TYR A 120 14.47 -2.36 -0.35
N ILE A 121 15.13 -3.25 -1.08
CA ILE A 121 14.50 -4.30 -1.86
C ILE A 121 15.21 -5.63 -1.63
N LYS A 122 14.43 -6.69 -1.39
CA LYS A 122 14.85 -8.08 -1.40
C LYS A 122 14.13 -8.80 -2.53
N ARG A 123 14.90 -9.40 -3.45
CA ARG A 123 14.39 -10.27 -4.53
C ARG A 123 14.81 -11.72 -4.29
N PRO A 124 14.10 -12.70 -4.86
CA PRO A 124 14.50 -14.10 -4.85
C PRO A 124 15.94 -14.28 -5.35
N ALA A 125 16.74 -15.07 -4.64
CA ALA A 125 18.15 -15.34 -4.96
C ALA A 125 19.08 -14.11 -5.11
N ARG A 126 18.63 -12.91 -4.73
CA ARG A 126 19.46 -11.69 -4.73
C ARG A 126 19.77 -11.23 -3.32
N LYS A 127 20.90 -10.54 -3.14
CA LYS A 127 21.22 -9.87 -1.88
C LYS A 127 20.23 -8.75 -1.59
N LEU A 128 20.02 -8.43 -0.32
CA LEU A 128 19.29 -7.24 0.10
C LEU A 128 20.03 -6.00 -0.42
N THR A 129 19.31 -5.07 -1.06
CA THR A 129 19.91 -3.87 -1.64
C THR A 129 19.16 -2.63 -1.17
N ARG A 130 19.88 -1.57 -0.81
CA ARG A 130 19.30 -0.24 -0.59
C ARG A 130 18.99 0.37 -1.97
N LEU A 131 17.70 0.44 -2.29
CA LEU A 131 17.18 0.98 -3.55
C LEU A 131 17.26 2.50 -3.57
N TYR A 132 16.96 3.16 -2.44
CA TYR A 132 16.93 4.62 -2.38
C TYR A 132 17.35 5.13 -1.00
N ARG A 133 18.00 6.29 -0.95
CA ARG A 133 18.53 6.83 0.32
C ARG A 133 17.45 7.44 1.21
N THR A 134 16.40 8.00 0.61
CA THR A 134 15.26 8.56 1.34
C THR A 134 14.33 7.46 1.78
N VAL A 135 13.84 7.57 3.01
CA VAL A 135 12.80 6.71 3.59
C VAL A 135 11.47 6.97 2.88
N ALA A 136 10.84 5.90 2.37
CA ALA A 136 9.46 5.97 1.92
C ALA A 136 8.53 5.74 3.11
N ALA A 137 7.48 6.54 3.23
CA ALA A 137 6.48 6.42 4.28
C ALA A 137 5.39 5.41 3.94
N GLU A 138 5.15 5.15 2.66
CA GLU A 138 4.27 4.11 2.11
C GLU A 138 4.95 3.54 0.86
N THR A 139 4.77 2.25 0.57
CA THR A 139 5.30 1.63 -0.65
C THR A 139 4.31 0.65 -1.26
N ASP A 140 4.40 0.46 -2.57
CA ASP A 140 3.80 -0.67 -3.28
C ASP A 140 4.80 -1.14 -4.36
N VAL A 141 4.77 -2.43 -4.69
CA VAL A 141 5.65 -3.07 -5.66
C VAL A 141 4.84 -3.95 -6.60
N ALA A 142 5.04 -3.77 -7.91
CA ALA A 142 4.42 -4.62 -8.91
C ALA A 142 5.31 -4.76 -10.14
N ALA A 143 5.39 -5.98 -10.67
CA ALA A 143 6.21 -6.34 -11.82
C ALA A 143 7.68 -5.91 -11.67
N THR A 144 8.10 -4.80 -12.29
CA THR A 144 9.49 -4.30 -12.31
C THR A 144 9.61 -2.90 -11.71
N ARG A 145 8.57 -2.44 -11.02
CA ARG A 145 8.43 -1.09 -10.51
C ARG A 145 8.17 -1.09 -9.02
N VAL A 146 8.59 0.00 -8.40
CA VAL A 146 8.28 0.36 -7.03
C VAL A 146 7.65 1.74 -7.07
N ILE A 147 6.54 1.93 -6.37
CA ILE A 147 5.98 3.25 -6.11
C ILE A 147 6.08 3.50 -4.61
N GLY A 148 6.30 4.76 -4.22
CA GLY A 148 6.33 5.10 -2.82
C GLY A 148 5.97 6.56 -2.57
N ARG A 149 5.41 6.80 -1.39
CA ARG A 149 5.22 8.14 -0.84
C ARG A 149 6.46 8.52 -0.04
N PHE A 150 6.98 9.71 -0.30
CA PHE A 150 8.12 10.27 0.43
C PHE A 150 7.70 11.60 1.05
N GLY A 151 8.19 11.89 2.27
CA GLY A 151 7.75 13.06 3.03
C GLY A 151 6.32 12.92 3.57
N ASN A 152 5.87 13.91 4.33
CA ASN A 152 4.58 13.91 5.02
C ASN A 152 3.81 15.22 4.77
N GLY A 153 2.49 15.19 4.94
CA GLY A 153 1.61 16.37 4.82
C GLY A 153 1.79 17.09 3.47
N SER A 154 1.88 18.41 3.50
CA SER A 154 2.10 19.28 2.32
C SER A 154 3.47 19.11 1.66
N LYS A 155 4.38 18.32 2.25
CA LYS A 155 5.68 17.98 1.65
C LYS A 155 5.70 16.57 1.06
N SER A 156 4.56 15.89 1.01
CA SER A 156 4.48 14.54 0.45
C SER A 156 4.64 14.56 -1.07
N ILE A 157 5.36 13.57 -1.60
CA ILE A 157 5.52 13.34 -3.04
C ILE A 157 5.34 11.87 -3.35
N ILE A 158 4.83 11.55 -4.53
CA ILE A 158 4.80 10.18 -5.06
C ILE A 158 5.94 10.02 -6.05
N ARG A 159 6.73 8.96 -5.87
CA ARG A 159 7.77 8.57 -6.82
C ARG A 159 7.54 7.16 -7.35
N ILE A 160 7.91 6.97 -8.60
CA ILE A 160 8.01 5.65 -9.24
C ILE A 160 9.48 5.40 -9.58
N LEU A 161 9.95 4.20 -9.27
CA LEU A 161 11.32 3.73 -9.48
C LEU A 161 11.29 2.37 -10.18
N ASN A 162 12.36 2.06 -10.90
CA ASN A 162 12.63 0.67 -11.26
C ASN A 162 13.32 -0.05 -10.09
N MET A 163 13.23 -1.39 -10.06
CA MET A 163 13.82 -2.23 -9.01
C MET A 163 15.36 -2.20 -8.92
N ASN A 164 16.04 -1.58 -9.89
CA ASN A 164 17.48 -1.34 -9.93
C ASN A 164 17.84 0.13 -9.60
N ALA A 165 16.89 0.90 -9.07
CA ALA A 165 17.05 2.30 -8.66
C ALA A 165 17.38 3.30 -9.79
N ASP A 166 17.33 2.86 -11.06
CA ASP A 166 17.38 3.79 -12.17
C ASP A 166 15.98 4.39 -12.42
N ASN A 167 15.94 5.45 -13.22
CA ASN A 167 14.70 6.06 -13.71
C ASN A 167 13.71 6.47 -12.60
N VAL A 168 14.21 7.19 -11.59
CA VAL A 168 13.39 7.76 -10.52
C VAL A 168 12.58 8.93 -11.06
N ARG A 169 11.25 8.84 -10.96
CA ARG A 169 10.32 9.89 -11.43
C ARG A 169 9.46 10.36 -10.29
N ILE A 170 9.30 11.67 -10.16
CA ILE A 170 8.27 12.27 -9.31
C ILE A 170 7.02 12.40 -10.18
N VAL A 171 5.94 11.74 -9.79
CA VAL A 171 4.68 11.71 -10.56
C VAL A 171 3.58 12.52 -9.90
N ALA A 172 3.74 12.84 -8.61
CA ALA A 172 2.85 13.75 -7.92
C ALA A 172 3.58 14.47 -6.79
N ARG A 173 3.12 15.69 -6.51
CA ARG A 173 3.52 16.47 -5.36
C ARG A 173 2.25 16.96 -4.65
N ALA A 174 2.33 17.00 -3.32
CA ALA A 174 1.45 17.80 -2.51
C ALA A 174 1.58 19.29 -2.88
N ASP A 175 0.54 20.04 -2.55
CA ASP A 175 0.51 21.50 -2.62
C ASP A 175 0.14 22.06 -1.23
N GLU A 176 -0.17 23.35 -1.15
CA GLU A 176 -0.49 24.00 0.12
C GLU A 176 -1.77 23.47 0.78
N GLN A 177 -2.71 22.94 -0.01
CA GLN A 177 -4.05 22.53 0.44
C GLN A 177 -4.26 21.02 0.44
N THR A 178 -3.36 20.27 -0.19
CA THR A 178 -3.50 18.83 -0.38
C THR A 178 -2.24 18.07 0.03
N ARG A 179 -2.41 16.79 0.39
CA ARG A 179 -1.33 15.82 0.47
C ARG A 179 -1.56 14.70 -0.55
N VAL A 180 -0.50 13.98 -0.90
CA VAL A 180 -0.60 12.75 -1.69
C VAL A 180 -0.39 11.53 -0.80
N ALA A 181 -1.16 10.45 -1.02
CA ALA A 181 -1.21 9.28 -0.14
C ALA A 181 -1.60 7.99 -0.87
N SER A 182 -1.42 6.86 -0.20
CA SER A 182 -1.84 5.52 -0.61
C SER A 182 -1.43 5.19 -2.05
N PRO A 183 -0.13 5.29 -2.39
CA PRO A 183 0.32 4.89 -3.71
C PRO A 183 0.11 3.39 -3.89
N THR A 184 -0.55 3.02 -4.96
CA THR A 184 -0.72 1.62 -5.37
C THR A 184 -0.27 1.43 -6.82
N LEU A 185 0.19 0.23 -7.12
CA LEU A 185 0.83 -0.12 -8.37
C LEU A 185 0.15 -1.31 -9.02
N THR A 186 -0.31 -1.09 -10.24
CA THR A 186 -0.66 -2.17 -11.15
C THR A 186 0.48 -2.43 -12.12
N ARG A 187 0.37 -3.46 -12.95
CA ARG A 187 1.30 -3.69 -14.06
C ARG A 187 1.43 -2.49 -15.00
N PHE A 188 0.38 -1.66 -15.11
CA PHE A 188 0.29 -0.63 -16.15
C PHE A 188 0.25 0.79 -15.60
N ASN A 189 -0.17 0.98 -14.35
CA ASN A 189 -0.45 2.30 -13.80
C ASN A 189 0.00 2.39 -12.35
N GLY A 190 0.54 3.56 -11.99
CA GLY A 190 0.59 4.01 -10.60
C GLY A 190 -0.67 4.82 -10.32
N ILE A 191 -1.28 4.59 -9.16
CA ILE A 191 -2.53 5.22 -8.71
C ILE A 191 -2.28 5.75 -7.29
N TRP A 192 -2.83 6.89 -6.92
CA TRP A 192 -2.72 7.44 -5.56
C TRP A 192 -3.92 8.31 -5.22
N LEU A 193 -4.05 8.65 -3.94
CA LEU A 193 -4.98 9.65 -3.44
C LEU A 193 -4.32 11.03 -3.43
N ARG A 194 -5.05 12.04 -3.88
CA ARG A 194 -4.85 13.43 -3.48
C ARG A 194 -5.90 13.77 -2.44
N VAL A 195 -5.45 14.00 -1.21
CA VAL A 195 -6.31 14.23 -0.04
C VAL A 195 -6.31 15.73 0.25
N GLY A 196 -7.45 16.38 0.01
CA GLY A 196 -7.71 17.76 0.40
C GLY A 196 -8.51 17.85 1.71
N ALA A 197 -8.76 19.07 2.18
CA ALA A 197 -9.50 19.31 3.42
C ALA A 197 -10.97 18.85 3.36
N THR A 198 -11.60 18.92 2.19
CA THR A 198 -13.04 18.66 2.00
C THR A 198 -13.34 17.46 1.10
N ALA A 199 -12.39 17.05 0.25
CA ALA A 199 -12.56 15.96 -0.68
C ALA A 199 -11.24 15.27 -0.98
N SER A 200 -11.31 13.99 -1.31
CA SER A 200 -10.18 13.23 -1.86
C SER A 200 -10.46 12.84 -3.30
N THR A 201 -9.48 13.00 -4.17
CA THR A 201 -9.54 12.55 -5.56
C THR A 201 -8.53 11.44 -5.80
N VAL A 202 -8.80 10.61 -6.81
CA VAL A 202 -7.86 9.57 -7.26
C VAL A 202 -7.16 10.09 -8.50
N GLU A 203 -5.84 9.96 -8.53
CA GLU A 203 -5.00 10.29 -9.68
C GLU A 203 -4.26 9.05 -10.17
N GLN A 204 -3.95 9.02 -11.46
CA GLN A 204 -3.30 7.89 -12.11
C GLN A 204 -2.30 8.34 -13.17
N VAL A 205 -1.18 7.63 -13.28
CA VAL A 205 -0.22 7.78 -14.37
C VAL A 205 0.17 6.42 -14.96
N GLY A 206 0.47 6.37 -16.26
CA GLY A 206 1.06 5.20 -16.89
C GLY A 206 2.48 4.95 -16.38
N VAL A 207 2.84 3.69 -16.08
CA VAL A 207 4.21 3.35 -15.62
C VAL A 207 5.21 3.13 -16.75
N ASN A 208 4.72 3.05 -18.00
CA ASN A 208 5.52 2.87 -19.21
C ASN A 208 5.30 4.07 -20.16
N SER A 209 6.35 4.46 -20.88
CA SER A 209 6.33 5.60 -21.80
C SER A 209 5.21 5.52 -22.84
N HIS A 210 4.94 4.34 -23.38
CA HIS A 210 3.89 4.12 -24.38
C HIS A 210 2.44 4.27 -23.85
N ARG A 211 2.25 4.46 -22.54
CA ARG A 211 0.93 4.69 -21.91
C ARG A 211 0.65 6.18 -21.66
N GLY A 212 1.59 7.07 -21.99
CA GLY A 212 1.55 8.46 -21.56
C GLY A 212 2.06 8.60 -20.13
N LEU A 213 2.80 9.68 -19.90
CA LEU A 213 3.27 10.07 -18.56
C LEU A 213 2.40 11.17 -17.94
N ASP A 214 1.30 11.49 -18.61
CA ASP A 214 0.34 12.48 -18.15
C ASP A 214 -0.48 11.91 -16.99
N VAL A 215 -0.53 12.70 -15.93
CA VAL A 215 -1.39 12.41 -14.78
C VAL A 215 -2.83 12.65 -15.20
N ARG A 216 -3.66 11.63 -14.99
CA ARG A 216 -5.11 11.71 -15.19
C ARG A 216 -5.81 11.71 -13.85
N THR A 217 -6.91 12.44 -13.78
CA THR A 217 -7.69 12.60 -12.53
C THR A 217 -9.03 11.91 -12.68
N ALA A 218 -9.51 11.30 -11.60
CA ALA A 218 -10.83 10.70 -11.56
C ALA A 218 -11.93 11.74 -11.84
N ASP A 219 -12.96 11.31 -12.57
CA ASP A 219 -14.13 12.11 -12.96
C ASP A 219 -15.01 12.57 -11.79
N ARG A 220 -14.80 12.01 -10.59
CA ARG A 220 -15.46 12.43 -9.35
C ARG A 220 -14.56 12.23 -8.13
N PRO A 221 -14.74 13.03 -7.06
CA PRO A 221 -14.09 12.75 -5.78
C PRO A 221 -14.69 11.51 -5.12
N LEU A 222 -13.94 10.97 -4.16
CA LEU A 222 -14.43 9.96 -3.23
C LEU A 222 -15.23 10.63 -2.11
N PRO A 223 -16.34 10.02 -1.65
CA PRO A 223 -17.17 10.58 -0.60
C PRO A 223 -16.55 10.39 0.78
N GLY A 224 -16.71 11.43 1.62
CA GLY A 224 -16.26 11.39 3.02
C GLY A 224 -14.76 11.65 3.18
N GLN A 225 -14.26 11.38 4.39
CA GLN A 225 -12.84 11.49 4.69
C GLN A 225 -12.14 10.18 4.33
N VAL A 226 -11.49 10.16 3.17
CA VAL A 226 -10.75 8.98 2.70
C VAL A 226 -9.33 8.99 3.24
N ASP A 227 -8.94 7.88 3.88
CA ASP A 227 -7.64 7.70 4.52
C ASP A 227 -6.81 6.56 3.91
N GLY A 228 -7.41 5.71 3.06
CA GLY A 228 -6.74 4.61 2.37
C GLY A 228 -7.36 4.29 1.01
N LEU A 229 -6.52 3.83 0.06
CA LEU A 229 -6.93 3.39 -1.28
C LEU A 229 -6.10 2.17 -1.70
N ALA A 230 -6.75 1.19 -2.30
CA ALA A 230 -6.10 0.02 -2.88
C ALA A 230 -6.71 -0.34 -4.24
N SER A 231 -5.88 -0.77 -5.21
CA SER A 231 -6.36 -1.10 -6.56
C SER A 231 -5.52 -2.17 -7.25
N THR A 232 -6.16 -3.24 -7.74
CA THR A 232 -5.50 -4.27 -8.58
C THR A 232 -6.15 -4.47 -9.93
N SER A 233 -6.64 -3.38 -10.54
CA SER A 233 -7.41 -3.32 -11.80
C SER A 233 -8.92 -3.45 -11.60
N ILE A 234 -9.39 -4.43 -10.81
CA ILE A 234 -10.74 -4.60 -10.23
C ILE A 234 -10.60 -5.57 -9.03
N PRO A 235 -11.12 -5.26 -7.83
CA PRO A 235 -11.82 -4.04 -7.43
C PRO A 235 -10.86 -2.90 -7.03
N THR A 236 -11.40 -1.68 -6.93
CA THR A 236 -10.75 -0.56 -6.23
C THR A 236 -11.50 -0.34 -4.93
N LEU A 237 -10.78 -0.41 -3.82
CA LEU A 237 -11.32 -0.25 -2.47
C LEU A 237 -10.74 1.01 -1.83
N TYR A 238 -11.51 1.61 -0.94
CA TYR A 238 -11.03 2.70 -0.09
C TYR A 238 -11.65 2.59 1.30
N THR A 239 -11.03 3.24 2.27
CA THR A 239 -11.55 3.37 3.63
C THR A 239 -12.01 4.81 3.88
N ASN A 240 -13.11 4.96 4.60
CA ASN A 240 -13.63 6.25 5.07
C ASN A 240 -14.36 6.09 6.40
N GLU A 241 -15.07 7.14 6.85
CA GLU A 241 -15.81 7.13 8.11
C GLU A 241 -16.95 6.10 8.19
N LYS A 242 -17.31 5.45 7.08
CA LYS A 242 -18.30 4.36 7.04
C LYS A 242 -17.64 2.98 6.97
N GLY A 243 -16.32 2.92 6.87
CA GLY A 243 -15.51 1.71 6.78
C GLY A 243 -15.05 1.37 5.38
N VAL A 244 -14.97 0.08 5.05
CA VAL A 244 -14.42 -0.38 3.77
C VAL A 244 -15.47 -0.24 2.67
N GLN A 245 -15.16 0.60 1.69
CA GLN A 245 -16.02 0.89 0.55
C GLN A 245 -15.44 0.30 -0.74
N ARG A 246 -16.31 -0.14 -1.63
CA ARG A 246 -16.01 -0.47 -3.02
C ARG A 246 -16.47 0.65 -3.93
N ILE A 247 -15.60 1.09 -4.82
CA ILE A 247 -15.97 2.08 -5.83
C ILE A 247 -16.85 1.44 -6.91
N ASP A 248 -18.07 1.97 -7.09
CA ASP A 248 -19.03 1.51 -8.09
C ASP A 248 -20.00 2.62 -8.55
N PRO A 249 -20.10 2.96 -9.85
CA PRO A 249 -19.28 2.47 -10.96
C PRO A 249 -17.82 2.87 -10.84
N LYS A 250 -16.96 2.14 -11.55
CA LYS A 250 -15.53 2.42 -11.67
C LYS A 250 -15.29 3.86 -12.10
N LEU A 251 -14.32 4.52 -11.46
CA LEU A 251 -13.88 5.88 -11.81
C LEU A 251 -13.42 5.94 -13.27
N ARG A 252 -13.82 6.99 -13.97
CA ARG A 252 -13.24 7.33 -15.27
C ARG A 252 -12.07 8.27 -15.04
N MET A 253 -10.99 8.06 -15.78
CA MET A 253 -9.79 8.89 -15.66
C MET A 253 -9.74 9.84 -16.85
N ASN A 254 -9.81 11.14 -16.56
CA ASN A 254 -9.77 12.24 -17.54
C ASN A 254 -8.36 12.83 -17.62
#